data_AF-A0A2P5L6C9-F1
#
_entry.id   AF-A0A2P5L6C9-F1
#
_cell.length_a   1.000
_cell.length_b   1.000
_cell.length_c   1.000
_cell.angle_alpha   90.00
_cell.angle_beta   90.00
_cell.angle_gamma   90.00
#
_symmetry.space_group_name_H-M   'P 1'
#
loop_
_entity.id
_entity.type
_entity.pdbx_description
1 polymer ?
#
loop_
_entity_poly.entity_id
_entity_poly.type
_entity_poly.pdbx_seq_one_letter_code
_entity_poly.pdbx_strand_id
1 'polypeptide(L)' 'VRNLDDSRVEVIAQAEEEVLQALIDWCHRGPPSAKVERVELIELNFGENFDDFNVV' A
#
# COMPACT_ATOMS: atom_id res chain seq x y z
N VAL A 1 -0.38 1.52 7.11
CA VAL A 1 -1.06 2.39 6.13
C VAL A 1 -1.36 3.72 6.79
N ARG A 2 -1.10 4.84 6.11
CA ARG A 2 -1.41 6.16 6.66
C ARG A 2 -1.93 7.12 5.62
N ASN A 3 -2.75 8.06 6.06
CA ASN A 3 -3.12 9.22 5.26
C ASN A 3 -2.01 10.27 5.38
N LEU A 4 -1.62 10.85 4.25
CA LEU A 4 -0.71 12.01 4.20
C LEU A 4 -1.52 13.31 4.22
N ASP A 5 -0.89 14.40 4.62
CA ASP A 5 -1.49 15.74 4.64
C ASP A 5 -1.78 16.30 3.24
N ASP A 6 -1.11 15.76 2.22
CA ASP A 6 -1.30 16.09 0.81
C ASP A 6 -2.39 15.29 0.09
N SER A 7 -3.30 14.66 0.86
CA SER A 7 -4.42 13.83 0.38
C SER A 7 -4.04 12.49 -0.27
N ARG A 8 -2.76 12.09 -0.23
CA ARG A 8 -2.34 10.74 -0.65
C ARG A 8 -2.48 9.73 0.50
N VAL A 9 -2.47 8.45 0.13
CA VAL A 9 -2.36 7.32 1.07
C VAL A 9 -1.02 6.64 0.84
N GLU A 10 -0.30 6.36 1.92
CA GLU A 10 0.95 5.60 1.90
C GLU A 10 0.74 4.20 2.51
N VAL A 11 1.23 3.20 1.79
CA VAL A 11 1.26 1.80 2.23
C VAL A 11 2.71 1.33 2.19
N ILE A 12 3.21 0.85 3.32
CA ILE A 12 4.43 0.04 3.40
C ILE A 12 3.96 -1.38 3.69
N ALA A 13 4.32 -2.32 2.83
CA ALA A 13 3.90 -3.71 2.95
C ALA A 13 5.05 -4.63 2.52
N GLN A 14 5.11 -5.81 3.17
CA GLN A 14 6.03 -6.89 2.85
C GLN A 14 5.21 -8.18 2.82
N ALA A 15 5.36 -8.94 1.74
CA ALA A 15 4.74 -10.24 1.56
C ALA A 15 5.46 -10.99 0.43
N GLU A 16 5.08 -12.25 0.20
CA GLU A 16 5.41 -12.96 -1.05
C GLU A 16 4.84 -12.21 -2.26
N GLU A 17 5.50 -12.36 -3.41
CA GLU A 17 5.25 -11.58 -4.63
C GLU A 17 3.77 -11.63 -5.07
N GLU A 18 3.15 -12.81 -5.05
CA GLU A 18 1.75 -12.98 -5.48
C GLU A 18 0.77 -12.24 -4.57
N VAL A 19 1.05 -12.22 -3.26
CA VAL A 19 0.21 -11.53 -2.27
C VAL A 19 0.39 -10.02 -2.40
N LEU A 20 1.63 -9.56 -2.60
CA LEU A 20 1.91 -8.14 -2.83
C LEU A 20 1.26 -7.64 -4.11
N GLN A 21 1.31 -8.44 -5.19
CA GLN A 21 0.65 -8.10 -6.46
C GLN A 21 -0.87 -7.97 -6.29
N ALA A 22 -1.51 -8.85 -5.53
CA ALA A 22 -2.94 -8.75 -5.24
C ALA A 22 -3.30 -7.46 -4.47
N LEU A 23 -2.46 -7.04 -3.53
CA LEU A 23 -2.62 -5.76 -2.83
C LEU A 23 -2.46 -4.57 -3.79
N ILE A 24 -1.44 -4.59 -4.66
CA ILE A 24 -1.20 -3.54 -5.66
C ILE A 24 -2.40 -3.41 -6.61
N ASP A 25 -2.91 -4.54 -7.13
CA ASP A 25 -4.09 -4.59 -8.00
C ASP A 25 -5.36 -4.06 -7.31
N TRP A 26 -5.46 -4.25 -5.99
CA TRP A 26 -6.52 -3.66 -5.20
C TRP A 26 -6.32 -2.15 -5.04
N CYS A 27 -5.10 -1.67 -4.79
CA CYS A 27 -4.77 -0.24 -4.67
C CYS A 27 -5.12 0.53 -5.95
N HIS A 28 -4.99 -0.06 -7.13
CA HIS A 28 -5.42 0.57 -8.39
C HIS A 28 -6.95 0.75 -8.51
N ARG A 29 -7.74 -0.04 -7.78
CA ARG A 29 -9.21 0.05 -7.76
C ARG A 29 -9.70 0.92 -6.59
N GLY A 30 -9.11 0.72 -5.42
CA GLY A 30 -9.53 1.33 -4.17
C GLY A 30 -10.88 0.82 -3.66
N PRO A 31 -11.34 1.32 -2.50
CA PRO A 31 -12.67 1.02 -1.98
C PRO A 31 -13.77 1.66 -2.86
N PRO A 32 -15.05 1.24 -2.74
CA PRO A 32 -16.13 1.67 -3.64
C PRO A 32 -16.34 3.19 -3.78
N SER A 33 -15.98 3.97 -2.76
CA SER A 33 -16.12 5.44 -2.76
C SER A 33 -14.84 6.17 -3.18
N ALA A 34 -13.74 5.46 -3.45
CA ALA A 34 -12.49 6.06 -3.87
C ALA A 34 -12.43 6.23 -5.40
N LYS A 35 -11.73 7.29 -5.82
CA LYS A 35 -11.24 7.45 -7.18
C LYS A 35 -9.72 7.50 -7.11
N VAL A 36 -9.07 6.42 -7.51
CA VAL A 36 -7.60 6.34 -7.51
C VAL A 36 -7.08 6.92 -8.82
N GLU A 37 -6.35 8.03 -8.74
CA GLU A 37 -5.79 8.69 -9.93
C GLU A 37 -4.48 8.06 -10.37
N ARG A 38 -3.66 7.60 -9.42
CA ARG A 38 -2.35 7.03 -9.66
C ARG A 38 -1.90 6.16 -8.48
N VAL A 39 -1.13 5.12 -8.78
CA VAL A 39 -0.39 4.33 -7.79
C VAL A 39 1.09 4.41 -8.18
N GLU A 40 1.96 4.69 -7.22
CA GLU A 40 3.42 4.67 -7.38
C GLU A 40 3.99 3.52 -6.54
N LEU A 41 4.90 2.75 -7.12
CA LEU A 41 5.58 1.65 -6.44
C LEU A 41 7.03 2.05 -6.18
N ILE A 42 7.47 1.86 -4.94
CA ILE A 42 8.84 2.11 -4.51
C ILE A 42 9.32 0.85 -3.79
N GLU A 43 10.33 0.19 -4.34
CA GLU A 43 10.99 -0.91 -3.65
C GLU A 43 11.82 -0.36 -2.49
N LEU A 44 11.62 -0.93 -1.31
CA LEU A 44 12.34 -0.57 -0.10
C LEU A 44 13.16 -1.76 0.37
N ASN A 45 14.45 -1.53 0.57
CA ASN A 45 15.29 -2.47 1.30
C ASN A 45 15.07 -2.24 2.79
N PHE A 46 14.12 -2.99 3.35
CA PHE A 46 13.80 -2.95 4.78
C PHE A 46 14.49 -4.13 5.49
N GLY A 47 15.26 -3.84 6.54
CA GLY A 47 16.05 -4.84 7.26
C GLY A 47 15.26 -5.64 8.31
N GLU A 48 14.01 -5.25 8.56
CA GLU A 48 13.14 -5.83 9.57
C GLU A 48 11.82 -6.27 8.93
N ASN A 49 11.23 -7.34 9.45
CA ASN A 49 9.93 -7.81 9.00
C ASN A 49 8.81 -7.12 9.80
N PHE A 50 7.65 -6.95 9.17
CA PHE A 50 6.44 -6.49 9.85
C PHE A 50 5.64 -7.69 10.37
N ASP A 51 5.29 -7.69 11.65
CA ASP A 51 4.50 -8.76 12.28
C ASP A 51 2.98 -8.58 12.12
N ASP A 52 2.53 -7.37 11.77
CA ASP A 52 1.11 -7.04 11.65
C ASP A 52 0.88 -5.88 10.67
N PHE A 53 -0.39 -5.66 10.31
CA PHE A 53 -0.84 -4.59 9.44
C PHE A 53 -1.72 -3.59 10.20
N ASN A 54 -1.25 -2.34 10.29
CA ASN A 54 -1.94 -1.28 11.04
C ASN A 54 -2.30 -0.08 10.16
N VAL A 55 -3.42 0.58 10.50
CA VAL A 55 -3.80 1.89 9.96
C VAL A 55 -3.45 2.94 11.00
N VAL A 56 -2.65 3.95 10.62
CA VAL A 56 -2.07 4.97 11.50
C VAL A 56 -2.26 6.38 10.96
#